data_AF-A0A5J5HRG0-F1
#
_entry.id   AF-A0A5J5HRG0-F1
#
_cell.length_a   1.000
_cell.length_b   1.000
_cell.length_c   1.000
_cell.angle_alpha   90.00
_cell.angle_beta   90.00
_cell.angle_gamma   90.00
#
_symmetry.space_group_name_H-M   'P 1'
#
loop_
_entity.id
_entity.type
_entity.pdbx_description
1 polymer ?
#
loop_
_entity_poly.entity_id
_entity_poly.type
_entity_poly.pdbx_seq_one_letter_code
_entity_poly.pdbx_strand_id
1 'polypeptide(L)'
;MTVRGQLLEMLAAVATAIGDELREQLVFVGGCSSALLITDPYTIEDVRMTDDVDLIVNLTGKGKWLVLQDQLSRSGFNRLRKKALSLSRLR
;
A
#
# COMPACT_ATOMS: atom_id res chain seq x y z
N MET A 1 -0.76 -15.03 -17.01
CA MET A 1 -0.37 -14.47 -15.70
C MET A 1 -1.63 -14.42 -14.84
N THR A 2 -1.62 -14.95 -13.62
CA THR A 2 -2.83 -15.03 -12.77
C THR A 2 -3.05 -13.72 -12.01
N VAL A 3 -4.29 -13.45 -11.58
CA VAL A 3 -4.64 -12.29 -10.73
C VAL A 3 -3.74 -12.23 -9.49
N ARG A 4 -3.62 -13.36 -8.79
CA ARG A 4 -2.73 -13.49 -7.63
C ARG A 4 -1.27 -13.17 -7.96
N GLY A 5 -0.78 -13.62 -9.12
CA GLY A 5 0.60 -13.35 -9.54
C GLY A 5 0.86 -11.86 -9.73
N GLN A 6 -0.07 -11.14 -10.35
CA GLN A 6 0.02 -9.68 -10.53
C GLN A 6 0.04 -8.94 -9.18
N LEU A 7 -0.87 -9.30 -8.27
CA LEU A 7 -0.92 -8.69 -6.94
C LEU A 7 0.35 -8.97 -6.12
N LEU A 8 0.90 -10.18 -6.23
CA LEU A 8 2.16 -10.52 -5.56
C LEU A 8 3.34 -9.73 -6.11
N GLU A 9 3.42 -9.53 -7.43
CA GLU A 9 4.46 -8.71 -8.04
C GLU A 9 4.36 -7.24 -7.62
N MET A 10 3.15 -6.69 -7.53
CA MET A 10 2.94 -5.34 -7.00
C MET A 10 3.41 -5.20 -5.55
N LEU A 11 3.06 -6.16 -4.68
CA LEU A 11 3.53 -6.17 -3.29
C LEU A 11 5.05 -6.29 -3.21
N ALA A 12 5.65 -7.17 -4.02
CA ALA A 12 7.11 -7.35 -4.05
C ALA A 12 7.85 -6.09 -4.53
N ALA A 13 7.32 -5.42 -5.56
CA ALA A 13 7.88 -4.17 -6.06
C ALA A 13 7.86 -3.08 -4.98
N VAL A 14 6.74 -2.91 -4.29
CA VAL A 14 6.61 -1.94 -3.19
C VAL A 14 7.49 -2.33 -2.01
N ALA A 15 7.50 -3.60 -1.60
CA ALA A 15 8.34 -4.13 -0.52
C ALA A 15 9.84 -3.93 -0.78
N THR A 16 10.26 -4.02 -2.04
CA THR A 16 11.63 -3.75 -2.47
C THR A 16 11.93 -2.26 -2.41
N ALA A 17 11.03 -1.42 -2.93
CA ALA A 17 11.22 0.03 -2.97
C ALA A 17 11.27 0.68 -1.58
N ILE A 18 10.46 0.22 -0.61
CA ILE A 18 10.49 0.75 0.77
C ILE A 18 11.76 0.35 1.55
N GLY A 19 12.44 -0.73 1.15
CA GLY A 19 13.63 -1.24 1.85
C GLY A 19 13.33 -1.97 3.16
N ASP A 20 14.33 -2.68 3.67
CA ASP A 20 14.17 -3.62 4.79
C ASP A 20 13.81 -2.92 6.11
N GLU A 21 14.44 -1.79 6.42
CA GLU A 21 14.22 -1.04 7.67
C GLU A 21 12.76 -0.58 7.83
N LEU A 22 12.16 -0.09 6.74
CA LEU A 22 10.75 0.33 6.76
C LEU A 22 9.82 -0.87 6.75
N ARG A 23 10.18 -1.97 6.05
CA ARG A 23 9.36 -3.17 5.97
C ARG A 23 9.10 -3.80 7.34
N GLU A 24 10.05 -3.71 8.27
CA GLU A 24 9.89 -4.18 9.66
C GLU A 24 8.86 -3.38 10.48
N GLN A 25 8.54 -2.16 10.03
CA GLN A 25 7.64 -1.23 10.72
C GLN A 25 6.26 -1.11 10.06
N LEU A 26 6.08 -1.73 8.90
CA LEU A 26 4.92 -1.58 8.03
C LEU A 26 4.14 -2.89 7.91
N VAL A 27 2.82 -2.76 7.74
CA VAL A 27 1.93 -3.88 7.44
C VAL A 27 1.18 -3.57 6.14
N PHE A 28 1.25 -4.50 5.18
CA PHE A 28 0.44 -4.42 3.95
C PHE A 28 -1.03 -4.73 4.26
N VAL A 29 -1.93 -3.90 3.74
CA VAL A 29 -3.38 -4.04 3.91
C VAL A 29 -4.10 -3.83 2.58
N GLY A 30 -5.43 -3.98 2.59
CA GLY A 30 -6.28 -3.68 1.44
C GLY A 30 -6.45 -4.86 0.47
N GLY A 31 -6.89 -4.55 -0.75
CA GLY A 31 -7.28 -5.55 -1.76
C GLY A 31 -6.12 -6.45 -2.18
N CYS A 32 -4.92 -5.88 -2.29
CA CYS A 32 -3.73 -6.59 -2.70
C CYS A 32 -3.32 -7.70 -1.69
N SER A 33 -3.37 -7.39 -0.39
CA SER A 33 -3.06 -8.37 0.67
C SER A 33 -4.18 -9.42 0.83
N SER A 34 -5.45 -9.02 0.76
CA SER A 34 -6.58 -9.93 0.98
C SER A 34 -6.63 -11.03 -0.09
N ALA A 35 -6.33 -10.70 -1.34
CA ALA A 35 -6.31 -11.66 -2.44
C ALA A 35 -5.27 -12.78 -2.26
N LEU A 36 -4.17 -12.51 -1.55
CA LEU A 36 -3.17 -13.55 -1.25
C LEU A 36 -3.74 -14.62 -0.31
N LEU A 37 -4.69 -14.26 0.55
CA LEU A 37 -5.27 -15.15 1.57
C LEU A 37 -6.44 -16.00 1.05
N ILE A 38 -6.95 -15.73 -0.14
CA ILE A 38 -8.06 -16.48 -0.75
C ILE A 38 -7.54 -17.82 -1.29
N THR A 39 -7.80 -18.93 -0.60
CA THR A 39 -7.32 -20.25 -1.01
C THR A 39 -8.25 -20.96 -2.00
N ASP A 40 -9.50 -20.52 -2.12
CA ASP A 40 -10.48 -21.09 -3.05
C ASP A 40 -10.23 -20.58 -4.48
N PRO A 41 -10.02 -21.47 -5.47
CA PRO A 41 -9.66 -21.10 -6.84
C PRO A 41 -10.82 -20.49 -7.64
N TYR A 42 -12.08 -20.57 -7.18
CA TYR A 42 -13.20 -19.89 -7.85
C TYR A 42 -13.36 -18.46 -7.34
N THR A 43 -13.26 -18.27 -6.02
CA THR A 43 -13.38 -16.97 -5.36
C THR A 43 -12.29 -15.98 -5.82
N ILE A 44 -11.13 -16.46 -6.27
CA ILE A 44 -10.05 -15.59 -6.78
C ILE A 44 -10.44 -14.88 -8.09
N GLU A 45 -11.37 -15.43 -8.88
CA GLU A 45 -11.81 -14.83 -10.14
C GLU A 45 -12.65 -13.57 -9.90
N ASP A 46 -13.33 -13.48 -8.76
CA ASP A 46 -14.12 -12.32 -8.33
C ASP A 46 -13.28 -11.25 -7.62
N VAL A 47 -11.97 -11.46 -7.45
CA VAL A 47 -11.09 -10.45 -6.84
C VAL A 47 -10.97 -9.25 -7.77
N ARG A 48 -11.44 -8.11 -7.28
CA ARG A 48 -11.27 -6.83 -7.95
C ARG A 48 -9.79 -6.46 -8.01
N MET A 49 -9.33 -6.11 -9.21
CA MET A 49 -8.01 -5.51 -9.41
C MET A 49 -7.89 -4.15 -8.71
N THR A 50 -6.69 -3.86 -8.22
CA THR A 50 -6.34 -2.57 -7.64
C THR A 50 -4.98 -2.15 -8.17
N ASP A 51 -4.79 -0.85 -8.39
CA ASP A 51 -3.56 -0.29 -8.96
C ASP A 51 -2.63 0.28 -7.89
N ASP A 52 -3.04 0.20 -6.61
CA ASP A 52 -2.34 0.72 -5.45
C ASP A 52 -2.08 -0.35 -4.38
N VAL A 53 -1.12 -0.06 -3.51
CA VAL A 53 -0.75 -0.90 -2.36
C VAL A 53 -0.89 -0.06 -1.11
N ASP A 54 -1.76 -0.50 -0.20
CA ASP A 54 -1.97 0.16 1.07
C ASP A 54 -1.06 -0.40 2.15
N LEU A 55 -0.54 0.52 2.99
CA LEU A 55 0.38 0.22 4.08
C LEU A 55 -0.08 0.93 5.34
N ILE A 56 0.01 0.26 6.49
CA ILE A 56 -0.19 0.87 7.82
C ILE A 56 1.15 0.85 8.56
N VAL A 57 1.43 1.94 9.26
CA VAL A 57 2.59 2.11 10.15
C VAL A 57 2.10 2.59 11.51
N ASN A 58 2.67 2.05 12.59
CA ASN A 58 2.43 2.56 13.93
C ASN A 58 3.47 3.62 14.29
N LEU A 59 3.04 4.85 14.56
CA LEU A 59 3.93 5.96 14.90
C LEU A 59 3.49 6.63 16.19
N THR A 60 4.45 6.97 17.04
CA THR A 60 4.21 7.73 18.27
C THR A 60 4.75 9.15 18.13
N GLY A 61 3.84 10.10 17.90
CA GLY A 61 4.14 11.52 17.85
C GLY A 61 4.73 12.05 16.53
N LYS A 62 4.86 13.38 16.46
CA LYS A 62 5.26 14.10 15.23
C LYS A 62 6.70 13.82 14.79
N GLY A 63 7.61 13.55 15.74
CA GLY A 63 9.01 13.27 15.42
C GLY A 63 9.17 12.03 14.55
N LYS A 64 8.50 10.92 14.91
CA LYS A 64 8.51 9.67 14.15
C LYS A 64 7.88 9.83 12.77
N TRP A 65 6.84 10.65 12.66
CA TRP A 65 6.26 11.01 11.37
C TRP A 65 7.28 11.69 10.44
N LEU A 66 8.04 12.68 10.93
CA LEU A 66 9.06 13.36 10.12
C LEU A 66 10.18 12.41 9.67
N VAL A 67 10.60 11.49 10.53
CA VAL A 67 11.59 10.46 10.19
C VAL A 67 11.07 9.54 9.08
N LEU A 68 9.84 9.04 9.20
CA LEU A 68 9.22 8.22 8.15
C LEU A 68 9.16 8.98 6.82
N GLN A 69 8.80 10.26 6.83
CA GLN A 69 8.79 11.08 5.62
C GLN A 69 10.15 11.14 4.94
N ASP A 70 11.21 11.33 5.71
CA ASP A 70 12.58 11.38 5.21
C ASP A 70 13.02 10.03 4.64
N GLN A 71 12.74 8.93 5.34
CA GLN A 71 13.04 7.57 4.88
C GLN A 71 12.33 7.23 3.56
N LEU A 72 11.04 7.56 3.44
CA LEU A 72 10.28 7.38 2.20
C LEU A 72 10.85 8.24 1.06
N SER A 73 11.21 9.49 1.34
CA SER A 73 11.81 10.38 0.34
C SER A 73 13.17 9.85 -0.15
N ARG A 74 14.02 9.34 0.75
CA ARG A 74 15.31 8.72 0.40
C ARG A 74 15.14 7.46 -0.44
N SER A 75 14.03 6.76 -0.25
CA SER A 75 13.64 5.58 -1.03
C SER A 75 12.96 5.93 -2.36
N GLY A 76 12.93 7.22 -2.74
CA GLY A 76 12.40 7.70 -4.02
C GLY A 76 10.88 7.93 -4.04
N PHE A 77 10.19 7.79 -2.91
CA PHE A 77 8.76 8.06 -2.85
C PHE A 77 8.48 9.55 -2.81
N ASN A 78 7.56 9.98 -3.67
CA ASN A 78 7.09 11.35 -3.72
C ASN A 78 5.74 11.48 -3.03
N ARG A 79 5.59 12.53 -2.21
CA ARG A 79 4.32 12.83 -1.57
C ARG A 79 3.36 13.46 -2.58
N LEU A 80 2.35 12.70 -2.98
CA LEU A 80 1.18 13.25 -3.66
C LEU A 80 0.15 13.68 -2.62
N ARG A 81 -0.28 14.94 -2.70
CA ARG A 81 -1.36 15.46 -1.87
C ARG A 81 -2.62 15.54 -2.72
N LYS A 82 -3.42 14.47 -2.75
CA LYS A 82 -4.76 14.56 -3.35
C LYS A 82 -5.63 15.45 -2.46
N LYS A 83 -6.15 16.55 -3.02
CA LYS A 83 -7.16 17.37 -2.34
C LYS A 83 -8.38 16.48 -2.14
N ALA A 84 -8.86 16.32 -0.91
CA ALA A 84 -10.17 15.72 -0.69
C ALA A 84 -11.19 16.51 -1.51
N LEU A 85 -12.01 15.83 -2.30
CA LEU A 85 -13.11 16.47 -3.01
C LEU A 85 -14.01 17.09 -1.93
N SER A 86 -14.08 18.42 -1.86
CA SER A 86 -14.99 19.08 -0.95
C SER A 86 -16.42 18.78 -1.40
N LEU A 87 -17.15 17.95 -0.65
CA LEU A 87 -18.55 17.62 -0.90
C LEU A 87 -19.49 18.83 -0.74
N SER A 88 -18.97 20.03 -0.47
CA SER A 88 -19.73 21.28 -0.42
C SER A 88 -20.19 21.82 -1.79
N ARG A 89 -20.01 21.09 -2.89
CA ARG A 89 -20.46 21.49 -4.25
C ARG A 89 -21.45 20.52 -4.91
N LEU A 90 -21.92 19.49 -4.22
CA LEU A 90 -23.09 18.74 -4.66
C LEU A 90 -24.31 19.35 -3.95
N ARG A 91 -24.79 20.46 -4.52
CA ARG A 91 -26.17 20.91 -4.36
C ARG A 91 -26.93 20.52 -5.60
#